data_AF-A0A9W7I7J5-F1
#
_entry.id   AF-A0A9W7I7J5-F1
#
_cell.length_a   1.000
_cell.length_b   1.000
_cell.length_c   1.000
_cell.angle_alpha   90.00
_cell.angle_beta   90.00
_cell.angle_gamma   90.00
#
_symmetry.space_group_name_H-M   'P 1'
#
loop_
_entity.id
_entity.type
_entity.pdbx_description
1 polymer ?
#
loop_
_entity_poly.entity_id
_entity_poly.type
_entity_poly.pdbx_seq_one_letter_code
_entity_poly.pdbx_strand_id
1 'polypeptide(L)'
;MTNPSDVPADGTSKPMETRGGKAKRGSSRDAMSTLQDKVTRLEDNTNESRERLDRVEDRLNTLDSHGDGRKVDVQDLEVRVEIVEEENRVLKDGLTDLEKAMNVLRAELNIYKSAVANGVVSSLSRVLADVPKPKGFKGSRDAQETDTFLWSMNQYFRNTNTVDESTKVNIVSSYFTDHALLWWRLRCADYDGDVPVETWEELQSEIRESFYPKNAQRELRSKLRQLKHENNIHDYVKKFIELKLQITNLGEDEGFSIFMDGLNRWANMELERRGVKDLSHALDEAEAIAKFEKRDSPKSKPKSKN
;
A
#
# COMPACT_ATOMS: atom_id res chain seq x y z
N MET A 1 46.25 -83.40 44.18
CA MET A 1 47.06 -84.61 44.42
C MET A 1 48.08 -84.24 45.49
N THR A 2 47.70 -84.35 46.77
CA THR A 2 48.04 -85.45 47.70
C THR A 2 49.53 -85.55 48.05
N ASN A 3 49.85 -85.07 49.28
CA ASN A 3 50.86 -85.50 50.27
C ASN A 3 51.25 -87.01 50.22
N PRO A 4 52.26 -87.53 50.95
CA PRO A 4 52.89 -87.00 52.21
C PRO A 4 54.41 -87.24 52.43
N SER A 5 54.90 -86.64 53.52
CA SER A 5 55.84 -87.09 54.58
C SER A 5 56.89 -88.19 54.33
N ASP A 6 58.14 -87.96 54.76
CA ASP A 6 58.68 -88.50 56.03
C ASP A 6 60.15 -88.09 56.29
N VAL A 7 60.44 -87.87 57.58
CA VAL A 7 61.72 -87.65 58.27
C VAL A 7 61.93 -88.91 59.12
N PRO A 8 63.13 -89.52 59.34
CA PRO A 8 64.25 -88.99 60.17
C PRO A 8 65.64 -89.53 59.71
N ALA A 9 66.82 -89.41 60.35
CA ALA A 9 67.26 -89.16 61.71
C ALA A 9 68.74 -88.68 61.74
N ASP A 10 69.12 -88.25 62.95
CA ASP A 10 70.32 -87.65 63.54
C ASP A 10 71.69 -88.39 63.47
N GLY A 11 72.77 -87.63 63.77
CA GLY A 11 74.12 -88.07 64.18
C GLY A 11 75.17 -88.16 63.07
N THR A 12 76.40 -87.60 63.12
CA THR A 12 77.31 -87.40 64.26
C THR A 12 78.54 -86.55 63.83
N SER A 13 78.97 -85.62 64.69
CA SER A 13 80.33 -85.10 65.01
C SER A 13 81.48 -84.84 63.99
N LYS A 14 81.94 -83.56 64.05
CA LYS A 14 83.23 -82.88 63.73
C LYS A 14 84.55 -83.61 64.15
N PRO A 15 85.81 -83.21 63.74
CA PRO A 15 86.41 -81.84 63.78
C PRO A 15 87.40 -81.43 62.62
N MET A 16 87.59 -80.13 62.27
CA MET A 16 88.63 -79.12 62.70
C MET A 16 90.05 -79.45 62.15
N GLU A 17 90.72 -78.67 61.27
CA GLU A 17 91.39 -77.34 61.41
C GLU A 17 91.75 -76.78 59.99
N THR A 18 91.39 -75.55 59.59
CA THR A 18 92.18 -74.27 59.57
C THR A 18 93.63 -74.38 59.04
N ARG A 19 94.18 -73.59 58.09
CA ARG A 19 93.98 -72.19 57.65
C ARG A 19 94.94 -71.88 56.46
N GLY A 20 94.63 -70.90 55.60
CA GLY A 20 95.61 -70.39 54.62
C GLY A 20 95.09 -69.28 53.67
N GLY A 21 95.04 -68.02 54.12
CA GLY A 21 94.44 -66.90 53.38
C GLY A 21 95.35 -66.26 52.31
N LYS A 22 94.84 -66.22 51.07
CA LYS A 22 95.28 -65.32 49.98
C LYS A 22 94.13 -64.90 49.03
N ALA A 23 92.89 -65.35 49.27
CA ALA A 23 91.74 -65.16 48.37
C ALA A 23 90.93 -63.85 48.57
N LYS A 24 91.26 -63.00 49.56
CA LYS A 24 90.35 -61.91 49.99
C LYS A 24 90.47 -60.58 49.22
N ARG A 25 91.64 -60.26 48.61
CA ARG A 25 91.85 -58.99 47.87
C ARG A 25 91.27 -58.99 46.45
N GLY A 26 91.25 -60.13 45.75
CA GLY A 26 90.56 -60.26 44.46
C GLY A 26 89.05 -60.12 44.62
N SER A 27 88.48 -60.82 45.61
CA SER A 27 87.06 -60.79 45.95
C SER A 27 86.51 -59.38 46.25
N SER A 28 87.28 -58.51 46.92
CA SER A 28 86.86 -57.12 47.18
C SER A 28 86.88 -56.23 45.95
N ARG A 29 87.79 -56.47 44.99
CA ARG A 29 87.89 -55.72 43.74
C ARG A 29 86.76 -56.12 42.78
N ASP A 30 86.44 -57.41 42.72
CA ASP A 30 85.33 -57.94 41.91
C ASP A 30 83.97 -57.48 42.47
N ALA A 31 83.82 -57.42 43.80
CA ALA A 31 82.64 -56.85 44.44
C ALA A 31 82.45 -55.35 44.14
N MET A 32 83.54 -54.57 44.14
CA MET A 32 83.51 -53.15 43.75
C MET A 32 83.15 -52.96 42.27
N SER A 33 83.70 -53.78 41.37
CA SER A 33 83.33 -53.76 39.95
C SER A 33 81.84 -54.07 39.77
N THR A 34 81.32 -55.06 40.50
CA THR A 34 79.91 -55.42 40.48
C THR A 34 79.01 -54.29 41.00
N LEU A 35 79.45 -53.56 42.03
CA LEU A 35 78.73 -52.38 42.52
C LEU A 35 78.77 -51.23 41.51
N GLN A 36 79.89 -51.02 40.83
CA GLN A 36 80.05 -49.97 39.83
C GLN A 36 79.19 -50.25 38.58
N ASP A 37 79.07 -51.50 38.14
CA ASP A 37 78.13 -51.92 37.09
C ASP A 37 76.66 -51.74 37.52
N LYS A 38 76.36 -51.95 38.81
CA LYS A 38 75.02 -51.69 39.34
C LYS A 38 74.71 -50.20 39.39
N VAL A 39 75.69 -49.37 39.76
CA VAL A 39 75.54 -47.90 39.81
C VAL A 39 75.32 -47.35 38.40
N THR A 40 76.12 -47.74 37.41
CA THR A 40 75.93 -47.30 36.02
C THR A 40 74.57 -47.72 35.46
N ARG A 41 74.13 -48.97 35.70
CA ARG A 41 72.78 -49.42 35.32
C ARG A 41 71.66 -48.64 36.02
N LEU A 42 71.87 -48.26 37.29
CA LEU A 42 70.91 -47.43 38.03
C LEU A 42 70.89 -46.00 37.49
N GLU A 43 72.04 -45.44 37.13
CA GLU A 43 72.16 -44.13 36.49
C GLU A 43 71.46 -44.12 35.13
N ASP A 44 71.67 -45.15 34.30
CA ASP A 44 70.99 -45.32 33.01
C ASP A 44 69.47 -45.44 33.18
N ASN A 45 69.00 -46.28 34.12
CA ASN A 45 67.57 -46.41 34.42
C ASN A 45 66.97 -45.11 34.99
N THR A 46 67.74 -44.36 35.79
CA THR A 46 67.32 -43.06 36.32
C THR A 46 67.21 -42.03 35.20
N ASN A 47 68.14 -42.03 34.25
CA ASN A 47 68.09 -41.16 33.07
C ASN A 47 66.94 -41.54 32.14
N GLU A 48 66.72 -42.83 31.88
CA GLU A 48 65.56 -43.31 31.10
C GLU A 48 64.23 -42.94 31.77
N SER A 49 64.17 -43.05 33.10
CA SER A 49 62.99 -42.64 33.88
C SER A 49 62.77 -41.13 33.84
N ARG A 50 63.84 -40.32 33.87
CA ARG A 50 63.76 -38.86 33.69
C ARG A 50 63.24 -38.49 32.31
N GLU A 51 63.78 -39.08 31.24
CA GLU A 51 63.26 -38.83 29.89
C GLU A 51 61.81 -39.26 29.72
N ARG A 52 61.39 -40.35 30.38
CA ARG A 52 59.97 -40.75 30.41
C ARG A 52 59.11 -39.72 31.12
N LEU A 53 59.60 -39.13 32.21
CA LEU A 53 58.91 -38.04 32.91
C LEU A 53 58.77 -36.80 32.03
N ASP A 54 59.85 -36.37 31.36
CA ASP A 54 59.82 -35.23 30.44
C ASP A 54 58.80 -35.45 29.31
N ARG A 55 58.78 -36.66 28.72
CA ARG A 55 57.78 -37.03 27.70
C ARG A 55 56.34 -37.04 28.24
N VAL A 56 56.14 -37.38 29.51
CA VAL A 56 54.82 -37.35 30.15
C VAL A 56 54.40 -35.91 30.43
N GLU A 57 55.33 -35.06 30.85
CA GLU A 57 55.11 -33.63 31.11
C GLU A 57 54.75 -32.88 29.82
N ASP A 58 55.46 -33.11 28.72
CA ASP A 58 55.13 -32.54 27.40
C ASP A 58 53.73 -32.95 26.93
N ARG A 59 53.36 -34.22 27.16
CA ARG A 59 52.01 -34.73 26.85
C ARG A 59 50.94 -34.11 27.75
N LEU A 60 51.24 -33.89 29.03
CA LEU A 60 50.35 -33.21 29.98
C LEU A 60 50.11 -31.76 29.54
N ASN A 61 51.16 -31.00 29.23
CA ASN A 61 51.07 -29.62 28.77
C ASN A 61 50.28 -29.51 27.46
N THR A 62 50.49 -30.45 26.53
CA THR A 62 49.73 -30.53 25.29
C THR A 62 48.25 -30.80 25.57
N LEU A 63 47.93 -31.74 26.47
CA LEU A 63 46.55 -32.06 26.85
C LEU A 63 45.87 -30.88 27.54
N ASP A 64 46.59 -30.12 28.37
CA ASP A 64 46.09 -28.95 29.08
C ASP A 64 45.72 -27.83 28.10
N SER A 65 46.62 -27.53 27.16
CA SER A 65 46.36 -26.55 26.09
C SER A 65 45.16 -26.93 25.20
N HIS A 66 45.00 -28.22 24.88
CA HIS A 66 43.82 -28.71 24.16
C HIS A 66 42.55 -28.68 25.01
N GLY A 67 42.68 -28.86 26.32
CA GLY A 67 41.59 -28.75 27.28
C GLY A 67 41.05 -27.32 27.36
N ASP A 68 41.94 -26.33 27.44
CA ASP A 68 41.59 -24.92 27.41
C ASP A 68 40.93 -24.50 26.10
N GLY A 69 41.48 -24.94 24.95
CA GLY A 69 40.86 -24.69 23.64
C GLY A 69 39.43 -25.21 23.55
N ARG A 70 39.20 -26.47 23.97
CA ARG A 70 37.84 -27.05 23.99
C ARG A 70 36.91 -26.33 24.96
N LYS A 71 37.41 -25.83 26.08
CA LYS A 71 36.61 -25.07 27.06
C LYS A 71 36.12 -23.76 26.46
N VAL A 72 36.97 -23.07 25.69
CA VAL A 72 36.58 -21.86 24.94
C VAL A 72 35.54 -22.19 23.87
N ASP A 73 35.74 -23.26 23.09
CA ASP A 73 34.78 -23.68 22.06
C ASP A 73 33.41 -24.04 22.64
N VAL A 74 33.38 -24.71 23.81
CA VAL A 74 32.13 -25.04 24.51
C VAL A 74 31.42 -23.76 24.98
N GLN A 75 32.14 -22.78 25.52
CA GLN A 75 31.55 -21.50 25.93
C GLN A 75 30.98 -20.72 24.74
N ASP A 76 31.66 -20.72 23.59
CA ASP A 76 31.15 -20.09 22.36
C ASP A 76 29.86 -20.78 21.87
N LEU A 77 29.85 -22.12 21.89
CA LEU A 77 28.66 -22.89 21.53
C LEU A 77 27.48 -22.65 22.48
N GLU A 78 27.72 -22.52 23.79
CA GLU A 78 26.68 -22.21 24.78
C GLU A 78 26.02 -20.86 24.48
N VAL A 79 26.82 -19.81 24.22
CA VAL A 79 26.28 -18.49 23.85
C VAL A 79 25.49 -18.55 22.54
N ARG A 80 25.98 -19.29 21.54
CA ARG A 80 25.26 -19.44 20.26
C ARG A 80 23.94 -20.18 20.41
N VAL A 81 23.87 -21.18 21.30
CA VAL A 81 22.61 -21.88 21.60
C VAL A 81 21.61 -20.92 22.26
N GLU A 82 22.05 -20.12 23.23
CA GLU A 82 21.19 -19.13 23.88
C GLU A 82 20.59 -18.12 22.89
N ILE A 83 21.41 -17.60 21.97
CA ILE A 83 20.93 -16.69 20.90
C ILE A 83 19.88 -17.38 20.02
N VAL A 84 20.14 -18.61 19.59
CA VAL A 84 19.21 -19.37 18.74
C VAL A 84 17.91 -19.70 19.47
N GLU A 85 17.97 -19.99 20.77
CA GLU A 85 16.78 -20.22 21.59
C GLU A 85 15.91 -18.97 21.69
N GLU A 86 16.52 -17.79 21.87
CA GLU A 86 15.80 -16.52 21.91
C GLU A 86 15.21 -16.15 20.54
N GLU A 87 15.96 -16.33 19.44
CA GLU A 87 15.42 -16.15 18.09
C GLU A 87 14.23 -17.08 17.82
N ASN A 88 14.31 -18.35 18.25
CA ASN A 88 13.21 -19.30 18.14
C ASN A 88 12.00 -18.89 19.00
N ARG A 89 12.23 -18.26 20.16
CA ARG A 89 11.17 -17.73 21.01
C ARG A 89 10.46 -16.57 20.31
N VAL A 90 11.21 -15.60 19.79
CA VAL A 90 10.65 -14.45 19.04
C VAL A 90 9.88 -14.91 17.81
N LEU A 91 10.40 -15.88 17.06
CA LEU A 91 9.71 -16.46 15.91
C LEU A 91 8.40 -17.16 16.29
N LYS A 92 8.39 -17.91 17.41
CA LYS A 92 7.16 -18.53 17.92
C LYS A 92 6.12 -17.49 18.30
N ASP A 93 6.51 -16.45 19.04
CA ASP A 93 5.61 -15.38 19.45
C ASP A 93 5.01 -14.67 18.21
N GLY A 94 5.84 -14.34 17.22
CA GLY A 94 5.38 -13.77 15.95
C GLY A 94 4.42 -14.67 15.16
N LEU A 95 4.62 -15.99 15.20
CA LEU A 95 3.70 -16.95 14.59
C LEU A 95 2.33 -16.93 15.30
N THR A 96 2.31 -16.83 16.63
CA THR A 96 1.04 -16.73 17.37
C THR A 96 0.29 -15.45 17.08
N ASP A 97 1.00 -14.33 16.89
CA ASP A 97 0.37 -13.05 16.56
C ASP A 97 -0.18 -13.04 15.14
N LEU A 98 0.53 -13.66 14.19
CA LEU A 98 0.01 -13.87 12.83
C LEU A 98 -1.24 -14.75 12.83
N GLU A 99 -1.26 -15.80 13.66
CA GLU A 99 -2.44 -16.66 13.80
C GLU A 99 -3.65 -15.89 14.36
N LYS A 100 -3.44 -15.05 15.38
CA LYS A 100 -4.48 -14.14 15.90
C LYS A 100 -5.00 -13.21 14.81
N ALA A 101 -4.10 -12.57 14.06
CA ALA A 101 -4.48 -11.66 12.97
C ALA A 101 -5.28 -12.38 11.87
N MET A 102 -4.87 -13.59 11.49
CA MET A 102 -5.60 -14.41 10.52
C MET A 102 -7.00 -14.78 11.01
N ASN A 103 -7.17 -15.05 12.31
CA ASN A 103 -8.47 -15.35 12.89
C ASN A 103 -9.39 -14.12 12.91
N VAL A 104 -8.85 -12.93 13.21
CA VAL A 104 -9.61 -11.66 13.10
C VAL A 104 -10.07 -11.45 11.66
N LEU A 105 -9.19 -11.57 10.67
CA LEU A 105 -9.54 -11.42 9.25
C LEU A 105 -10.59 -12.44 8.79
N ARG A 106 -10.51 -13.70 9.25
CA ARG A 106 -11.52 -14.71 8.97
C ARG A 106 -12.89 -14.33 9.56
N ALA A 107 -12.92 -13.77 10.77
CA ALA A 107 -14.15 -13.30 11.39
C ALA A 107 -14.76 -12.13 10.60
N GLU A 108 -13.95 -11.14 10.22
CA GLU A 108 -14.39 -10.01 9.38
C GLU A 108 -14.93 -10.50 8.03
N LEU A 109 -14.20 -11.39 7.34
CA LEU A 109 -14.63 -11.99 6.07
C LEU A 109 -15.97 -12.69 6.24
N ASN A 110 -16.17 -13.42 7.34
CA ASN A 110 -17.44 -14.09 7.60
C ASN A 110 -18.60 -13.09 7.81
N ILE A 111 -18.34 -11.95 8.45
CA ILE A 111 -19.32 -10.85 8.57
C ILE A 111 -19.67 -10.33 7.16
N TYR A 112 -18.68 -10.01 6.33
CA TYR A 112 -18.93 -9.56 4.95
C TYR A 112 -19.69 -10.61 4.13
N LYS A 113 -19.30 -11.89 4.23
CA LYS A 113 -19.97 -13.00 3.54
C LYS A 113 -21.42 -13.17 3.99
N SER A 114 -21.68 -13.00 5.29
CA SER A 114 -23.05 -13.01 5.82
C SER A 114 -23.87 -11.81 5.33
N ALA A 115 -23.28 -10.61 5.24
CA ALA A 115 -23.94 -9.43 4.68
C ALA A 115 -24.26 -9.60 3.19
N VAL A 116 -23.37 -10.25 2.43
CA VAL A 116 -23.62 -10.63 1.03
C VAL A 116 -24.76 -11.64 0.94
N ALA A 117 -24.72 -12.72 1.73
CA ALA A 117 -25.73 -13.77 1.72
C ALA A 117 -27.12 -13.27 2.17
N ASN A 118 -27.16 -12.34 3.13
CA ASN A 118 -28.38 -11.68 3.60
C ASN A 118 -28.88 -10.59 2.64
N GLY A 119 -28.25 -10.43 1.48
CA GLY A 119 -28.69 -9.52 0.44
C GLY A 119 -28.40 -8.04 0.71
N VAL A 120 -27.66 -7.69 1.76
CA VAL A 120 -27.24 -6.30 2.04
C VAL A 120 -26.35 -5.78 0.90
N VAL A 121 -25.47 -6.63 0.37
CA VAL A 121 -24.70 -6.30 -0.84
C VAL A 121 -25.58 -6.30 -2.09
N SER A 122 -26.59 -7.17 -2.19
CA SER A 122 -27.57 -7.10 -3.29
C SER A 122 -28.37 -5.79 -3.28
N SER A 123 -28.66 -5.21 -2.11
CA SER A 123 -29.24 -3.87 -2.01
C SER A 123 -28.27 -2.77 -2.43
N LEU A 124 -26.98 -2.86 -2.08
CA LEU A 124 -25.96 -1.93 -2.59
C LEU A 124 -25.76 -2.05 -4.11
N SER A 125 -25.77 -3.27 -4.65
CA SER A 125 -25.74 -3.51 -6.10
C SER A 125 -26.99 -2.96 -6.79
N ARG A 126 -28.16 -3.02 -6.16
CA ARG A 126 -29.40 -2.42 -6.66
C ARG A 126 -29.33 -0.89 -6.60
N VAL A 127 -28.78 -0.31 -5.54
CA VAL A 127 -28.52 1.14 -5.42
C VAL A 127 -27.53 1.63 -6.48
N LEU A 128 -26.47 0.87 -6.77
CA LEU A 128 -25.53 1.18 -7.88
C LEU A 128 -26.20 1.03 -9.25
N ALA A 129 -27.14 0.11 -9.43
CA ALA A 129 -27.90 -0.06 -10.67
C ALA A 129 -28.92 1.08 -10.89
N ASP A 130 -29.40 1.72 -9.83
CA ASP A 130 -30.32 2.86 -9.88
C ASP A 130 -29.62 4.21 -10.15
N VAL A 131 -28.28 4.26 -10.18
CA VAL A 131 -27.56 5.49 -10.51
C VAL A 131 -27.86 5.90 -11.97
N PRO A 132 -28.44 7.08 -12.22
CA PRO A 132 -28.75 7.51 -13.58
C PRO A 132 -27.48 7.62 -14.42
N LYS A 133 -27.47 6.94 -15.56
CA LYS A 133 -26.33 6.97 -16.49
C LYS A 133 -26.25 8.33 -17.21
N PRO A 134 -25.05 8.92 -17.34
CA PRO A 134 -24.84 10.13 -18.12
C PRO A 134 -25.28 9.98 -19.58
N LYS A 135 -25.53 11.11 -20.24
CA LYS A 135 -25.76 11.12 -21.69
C LYS A 135 -24.41 11.02 -22.42
N GLY A 136 -24.40 10.38 -23.58
CA GLY A 136 -23.22 10.35 -24.44
C GLY A 136 -22.83 11.75 -24.92
N PHE A 137 -21.54 11.99 -25.07
CA PHE A 137 -20.98 13.25 -25.54
C PHE A 137 -20.65 13.15 -27.03
N LYS A 138 -21.21 14.04 -27.84
CA LYS A 138 -21.03 14.00 -29.30
C LYS A 138 -19.80 14.74 -29.78
N GLY A 139 -19.24 15.60 -28.93
CA GLY A 139 -18.12 16.48 -29.30
C GLY A 139 -18.55 17.71 -30.10
N SER A 140 -19.76 18.23 -29.86
CA SER A 140 -20.13 19.55 -30.40
C SER A 140 -19.23 20.62 -29.78
N ARG A 141 -18.85 21.62 -30.58
CA ARG A 141 -18.12 22.80 -30.08
C ARG A 141 -19.08 23.75 -29.35
N ASP A 142 -19.58 23.31 -28.21
CA ASP A 142 -20.54 24.02 -27.38
C ASP A 142 -20.09 23.96 -25.91
N ALA A 143 -19.95 25.14 -25.29
CA ALA A 143 -19.50 25.26 -23.91
C ALA A 143 -20.49 24.63 -22.93
N GLN A 144 -21.80 24.82 -23.15
CA GLN A 144 -22.84 24.29 -22.29
C GLN A 144 -22.88 22.76 -22.36
N GLU A 145 -22.83 22.17 -23.57
CA GLU A 145 -22.80 20.71 -23.72
C GLU A 145 -21.56 20.10 -23.05
N THR A 146 -20.40 20.74 -23.25
CA THR A 146 -19.13 20.31 -22.66
C THR A 146 -19.18 20.36 -21.13
N ASP A 147 -19.58 21.49 -20.54
CA ASP A 147 -19.65 21.65 -19.07
C ASP A 147 -20.70 20.73 -18.46
N THR A 148 -21.86 20.57 -19.13
CA THR A 148 -22.93 19.66 -18.68
C THR A 148 -22.43 18.21 -18.67
N PHE A 149 -21.72 17.78 -19.70
CA PHE A 149 -21.16 16.44 -19.78
C PHE A 149 -20.13 16.19 -18.67
N LEU A 150 -19.14 17.08 -18.53
CA LEU A 150 -18.10 16.97 -17.50
C LEU A 150 -18.70 16.96 -16.09
N TRP A 151 -19.70 17.81 -15.83
CA TRP A 151 -20.41 17.81 -14.57
C TRP A 151 -21.16 16.50 -14.33
N SER A 152 -21.88 15.99 -15.33
CA SER A 152 -22.64 14.73 -15.21
C SER A 152 -21.74 13.52 -14.95
N MET A 153 -20.54 13.49 -15.53
CA MET A 153 -19.55 12.44 -15.26
C MET A 153 -18.99 12.53 -13.84
N ASN A 154 -18.69 13.73 -13.36
CA ASN A 154 -18.27 13.93 -11.97
C ASN A 154 -19.35 13.46 -10.98
N GLN A 155 -20.62 13.76 -11.25
CA GLN A 155 -21.72 13.23 -10.41
C GLN A 155 -21.82 11.71 -10.49
N TYR A 156 -21.67 11.14 -11.68
CA TYR A 156 -21.68 9.69 -11.86
C TYR A 156 -20.59 9.01 -11.02
N PHE A 157 -19.34 9.47 -11.11
CA PHE A 157 -18.23 8.92 -10.33
C PHE A 157 -18.43 9.05 -8.82
N ARG A 158 -18.98 10.17 -8.35
CA ARG A 158 -19.32 10.36 -6.94
C ARG A 158 -20.40 9.39 -6.48
N ASN A 159 -21.39 9.13 -7.32
CA ASN A 159 -22.53 8.27 -6.98
C ASN A 159 -22.17 6.78 -7.08
N THR A 160 -21.26 6.40 -7.98
CA THR A 160 -20.76 5.03 -8.13
C THR A 160 -19.54 4.73 -7.27
N ASN A 161 -19.03 5.72 -6.54
CA ASN A 161 -17.80 5.66 -5.75
C ASN A 161 -16.60 5.15 -6.58
N THR A 162 -16.50 5.59 -7.83
CA THR A 162 -15.38 5.23 -8.71
C THR A 162 -14.16 6.06 -8.32
N VAL A 163 -13.18 5.43 -7.67
CA VAL A 163 -11.96 6.10 -7.18
C VAL A 163 -10.82 5.97 -8.19
N ASP A 164 -10.71 4.83 -8.87
CA ASP A 164 -9.60 4.55 -9.78
C ASP A 164 -9.62 5.45 -11.03
N GLU A 165 -8.52 6.19 -11.24
CA GLU A 165 -8.39 7.19 -12.31
C GLU A 165 -8.42 6.57 -13.71
N SER A 166 -7.70 5.46 -13.91
CA SER A 166 -7.72 4.73 -15.19
C SER A 166 -9.13 4.23 -15.52
N THR A 167 -9.84 3.70 -14.53
CA THR A 167 -11.24 3.30 -14.67
C THR A 167 -12.15 4.49 -15.01
N LYS A 168 -11.95 5.67 -14.42
CA LYS A 168 -12.70 6.88 -14.80
C LYS A 168 -12.49 7.25 -16.26
N VAL A 169 -11.24 7.29 -16.72
CA VAL A 169 -10.88 7.59 -18.11
C VAL A 169 -11.53 6.58 -19.07
N ASN A 170 -11.45 5.29 -18.75
CA ASN A 170 -12.09 4.23 -19.55
C ASN A 170 -13.63 4.35 -19.58
N ILE A 171 -14.25 4.66 -18.45
CA ILE A 171 -15.69 4.91 -18.37
C ILE A 171 -16.05 6.10 -19.26
N VAL A 172 -15.42 7.28 -19.09
CA VAL A 172 -15.74 8.46 -19.89
C VAL A 172 -15.56 8.19 -21.38
N SER A 173 -14.48 7.50 -21.74
CA SER A 173 -14.20 7.10 -23.13
C SER A 173 -15.34 6.31 -23.76
N SER A 174 -16.01 5.46 -22.99
CA SER A 174 -17.17 4.68 -23.46
C SER A 174 -18.42 5.53 -23.73
N TYR A 175 -18.49 6.75 -23.20
CA TYR A 175 -19.60 7.69 -23.43
C TYR A 175 -19.29 8.69 -24.56
N PHE A 176 -18.09 8.66 -25.15
CA PHE A 176 -17.84 9.43 -26.36
C PHE A 176 -18.58 8.82 -27.55
N THR A 177 -19.20 9.71 -28.33
CA THR A 177 -19.98 9.39 -29.52
C THR A 177 -19.61 10.37 -30.63
N ASP A 178 -19.95 10.03 -31.88
CA ASP A 178 -19.77 10.88 -33.05
C ASP A 178 -18.36 11.51 -33.14
N HIS A 179 -18.25 12.84 -33.09
CA HIS A 179 -17.00 13.57 -33.27
C HIS A 179 -16.05 13.40 -32.09
N ALA A 180 -16.57 13.34 -30.86
CA ALA A 180 -15.76 13.09 -29.66
C ALA A 180 -15.07 11.71 -29.72
N LEU A 181 -15.77 10.68 -30.22
CA LEU A 181 -15.18 9.35 -30.33
C LEU A 181 -14.03 9.31 -31.34
N LEU A 182 -14.16 10.02 -32.47
CA LEU A 182 -13.09 10.12 -33.47
C LEU A 182 -11.88 10.87 -32.93
N TRP A 183 -12.12 11.98 -32.22
CA TRP A 183 -11.07 12.74 -31.54
C TRP A 183 -10.31 11.88 -30.53
N TRP A 184 -11.02 11.15 -29.65
CA TRP A 184 -10.40 10.28 -28.66
C TRP A 184 -9.58 9.16 -29.30
N ARG A 185 -10.09 8.55 -30.39
CA ARG A 185 -9.36 7.54 -31.15
C ARG A 185 -8.06 8.07 -31.74
N LEU A 186 -8.07 9.28 -32.29
CA LEU A 186 -6.86 9.92 -32.83
C LEU A 186 -5.86 10.18 -31.69
N ARG A 187 -6.35 10.74 -30.58
CA ARG A 187 -5.55 11.01 -29.38
C ARG A 187 -4.89 9.74 -28.80
N CYS A 188 -5.57 8.60 -28.84
CA CYS A 188 -5.01 7.30 -28.44
C CYS A 188 -4.08 6.67 -29.49
N ALA A 189 -4.17 7.05 -30.76
CA ALA A 189 -3.33 6.51 -31.83
C ALA A 189 -1.97 7.23 -31.93
N ASP A 190 -1.91 8.51 -31.55
CA ASP A 190 -0.67 9.31 -31.50
C ASP A 190 0.28 8.92 -30.33
N TYR A 191 0.05 7.76 -29.71
CA TYR A 191 0.74 7.23 -28.52
C TYR A 191 2.19 6.78 -28.79
N ASP A 192 2.69 6.87 -30.02
CA ASP A 192 4.10 6.55 -30.33
C ASP A 192 5.08 7.61 -29.78
N GLY A 193 4.61 8.69 -29.15
CA GLY A 193 5.48 9.70 -28.51
C GLY A 193 4.88 10.61 -27.43
N ASP A 194 3.56 10.67 -27.24
CA ASP A 194 2.91 11.54 -26.24
C ASP A 194 2.57 10.83 -24.91
N VAL A 195 2.49 11.62 -23.83
CA VAL A 195 2.16 11.14 -22.47
C VAL A 195 0.73 10.59 -22.44
N PRO A 196 0.49 9.38 -21.89
CA PRO A 196 -0.86 8.88 -21.64
C PRO A 196 -1.70 9.84 -20.82
N VAL A 197 -2.99 9.90 -21.14
CA VAL A 197 -3.98 10.48 -20.23
C VAL A 197 -4.25 9.45 -19.13
N GLU A 198 -3.62 9.62 -17.98
CA GLU A 198 -3.71 8.66 -16.86
C GLU A 198 -4.76 9.09 -15.84
N THR A 199 -5.12 10.37 -15.82
CA THR A 199 -6.04 10.95 -14.85
C THR A 199 -7.31 11.53 -15.46
N TRP A 200 -8.38 11.56 -14.67
CA TRP A 200 -9.62 12.21 -15.08
C TRP A 200 -9.41 13.71 -15.29
N GLU A 201 -8.58 14.37 -14.48
CA GLU A 201 -8.28 15.80 -14.56
C GLU A 201 -7.57 16.19 -15.88
N GLU A 202 -6.64 15.36 -16.36
CA GLU A 202 -6.01 15.52 -17.66
C GLU A 202 -7.04 15.39 -18.79
N LEU A 203 -7.88 14.35 -18.74
CA LEU A 203 -8.93 14.15 -19.74
C LEU A 203 -9.92 15.33 -19.78
N GLN A 204 -10.31 15.84 -18.61
CA GLN A 204 -11.16 17.04 -18.54
C GLN A 204 -10.53 18.25 -19.22
N SER A 205 -9.22 18.44 -19.04
CA SER A 205 -8.48 19.57 -19.62
C SER A 205 -8.42 19.45 -21.14
N GLU A 206 -8.11 18.26 -21.66
CA GLU A 206 -8.10 18.00 -23.10
C GLU A 206 -9.48 18.12 -23.75
N ILE A 207 -10.54 17.65 -23.09
CA ILE A 207 -11.93 17.84 -23.55
C ILE A 207 -12.25 19.33 -23.66
N ARG A 208 -11.89 20.13 -22.64
CA ARG A 208 -12.09 21.58 -22.67
C ARG A 208 -11.29 22.24 -23.78
N GLU A 209 -10.01 21.90 -23.94
CA GLU A 209 -9.20 22.47 -25.01
C GLU A 209 -9.77 22.17 -26.41
N SER A 210 -10.24 20.94 -26.61
CA SER A 210 -10.71 20.46 -27.90
C SER A 210 -12.09 21.02 -28.26
N PHE A 211 -13.04 21.02 -27.32
CA PHE A 211 -14.46 21.29 -27.61
C PHE A 211 -14.96 22.63 -27.09
N TYR A 212 -14.24 23.31 -26.20
CA TYR A 212 -14.68 24.61 -25.70
C TYR A 212 -14.45 25.71 -26.76
N PRO A 213 -15.48 26.47 -27.16
CA PRO A 213 -15.29 27.58 -28.09
C PRO A 213 -14.53 28.73 -27.43
N LYS A 214 -13.44 29.20 -28.06
CA LYS A 214 -12.63 30.33 -27.55
C LYS A 214 -13.45 31.60 -27.27
N ASN A 215 -14.52 31.82 -28.04
CA ASN A 215 -15.38 32.99 -27.94
C ASN A 215 -16.69 32.74 -27.17
N ALA A 216 -16.87 31.59 -26.53
CA ALA A 216 -18.16 31.19 -25.93
C ALA A 216 -18.74 32.26 -24.99
N GLN A 217 -17.95 32.75 -24.03
CA GLN A 217 -18.39 33.77 -23.08
C GLN A 217 -18.72 35.10 -23.78
N ARG A 218 -17.98 35.48 -24.81
CA ARG A 218 -18.24 36.69 -25.61
C ARG A 218 -19.55 36.56 -26.38
N GLU A 219 -19.80 35.40 -26.98
CA GLU A 219 -21.04 35.12 -27.71
C GLU A 219 -22.25 35.10 -26.80
N LEU A 220 -22.16 34.47 -25.62
CA LEU A 220 -23.22 34.49 -24.60
C LEU A 220 -23.55 35.92 -24.16
N ARG A 221 -22.54 36.73 -23.85
CA ARG A 221 -22.74 38.16 -23.50
C ARG A 221 -23.34 38.96 -24.66
N SER A 222 -22.97 38.68 -25.90
CA SER A 222 -23.58 39.32 -27.07
C SER A 222 -25.04 38.92 -27.25
N LYS A 223 -25.36 37.62 -27.13
CA LYS A 223 -26.74 37.10 -27.18
C LYS A 223 -27.60 37.69 -26.07
N LEU A 224 -27.05 37.83 -24.86
CA LEU A 224 -27.74 38.46 -23.73
C LEU A 224 -28.07 39.93 -24.01
N ARG A 225 -27.14 40.72 -24.54
CA ARG A 225 -27.40 42.13 -24.92
C ARG A 225 -28.36 42.29 -26.10
N GLN A 226 -28.39 41.32 -27.00
CA GLN A 226 -29.30 41.31 -28.15
C GLN A 226 -30.66 40.71 -27.81
N LEU A 227 -30.82 40.13 -26.62
CA LEU A 227 -32.08 39.53 -26.21
C LEU A 227 -33.14 40.61 -26.08
N LYS A 228 -34.24 40.44 -26.79
CA LYS A 228 -35.39 41.34 -26.76
C LYS A 228 -36.66 40.56 -26.42
N HIS A 229 -37.48 41.15 -25.57
CA HIS A 229 -38.83 40.71 -25.31
C HIS A 229 -39.66 40.99 -26.57
N GLU A 230 -40.08 39.94 -27.28
CA GLU A 230 -40.92 40.06 -28.47
C GLU A 230 -42.41 40.08 -28.10
N ASN A 231 -43.01 38.91 -27.83
CA ASN A 231 -44.46 38.76 -27.63
C ASN A 231 -44.86 38.16 -26.27
N ASN A 232 -43.92 37.50 -25.58
CA ASN A 232 -44.22 36.80 -24.34
C ASN A 232 -43.09 37.06 -23.34
N ILE A 233 -43.41 37.78 -22.27
CA ILE A 233 -42.46 38.13 -21.23
C ILE A 233 -41.87 36.88 -20.55
N HIS A 234 -42.64 35.80 -20.43
CA HIS A 234 -42.15 34.54 -19.84
C HIS A 234 -41.05 33.90 -20.67
N ASP A 235 -41.18 33.91 -22.00
CA ASP A 235 -40.15 33.34 -22.88
C ASP A 235 -38.88 34.19 -22.88
N TYR A 236 -39.03 35.52 -22.74
CA TYR A 236 -37.92 36.43 -22.54
C TYR A 236 -37.19 36.17 -21.21
N VAL A 237 -37.93 36.15 -20.09
CA VAL A 237 -37.38 35.86 -18.76
C VAL A 237 -36.66 34.53 -18.74
N LYS A 238 -37.27 33.48 -19.32
CA LYS A 238 -36.66 32.15 -19.42
C LYS A 238 -35.32 32.19 -20.17
N LYS A 239 -35.28 32.77 -21.37
CA LYS A 239 -34.05 32.89 -22.18
C LYS A 239 -32.99 33.75 -21.48
N PHE A 240 -33.41 34.80 -20.78
CA PHE A 240 -32.51 35.67 -20.01
C PHE A 240 -31.83 34.89 -18.88
N ILE A 241 -32.61 34.13 -18.10
CA ILE A 241 -32.09 33.29 -17.02
C ILE A 241 -31.16 32.20 -17.57
N GLU A 242 -31.55 31.52 -18.66
CA GLU A 242 -30.72 30.50 -19.32
C GLU A 242 -29.35 31.05 -19.74
N LEU A 243 -29.30 32.25 -20.34
CA LEU A 243 -28.05 32.90 -20.73
C LEU A 243 -27.25 33.39 -19.51
N LYS A 244 -27.92 33.95 -18.49
CA LYS A 244 -27.27 34.38 -17.24
C LYS A 244 -26.55 33.22 -16.56
N LEU A 245 -27.17 32.04 -16.48
CA LEU A 245 -26.57 30.86 -15.84
C LEU A 245 -25.31 30.35 -16.55
N GLN A 246 -25.13 30.66 -17.83
CA GLN A 246 -23.95 30.24 -18.60
C GLN A 246 -22.80 31.26 -18.55
N ILE A 247 -23.06 32.49 -18.11
CA ILE A 247 -22.05 33.55 -18.02
C ILE A 247 -21.41 33.52 -16.65
N THR A 248 -20.12 33.18 -16.58
CA THR A 248 -19.41 32.93 -15.30
C THR A 248 -19.31 34.15 -14.39
N ASN A 249 -19.35 35.38 -14.94
CA ASN A 249 -19.17 36.63 -14.20
C ASN A 249 -20.09 37.73 -14.76
N LEU A 250 -21.41 37.61 -14.56
CA LEU A 250 -22.36 38.69 -14.86
C LEU A 250 -22.64 39.46 -13.56
N GLY A 251 -22.30 40.75 -13.51
CA GLY A 251 -22.63 41.59 -12.34
C GLY A 251 -24.14 41.76 -12.19
N GLU A 252 -24.65 41.89 -10.97
CA GLU A 252 -26.10 42.06 -10.74
C GLU A 252 -26.63 43.35 -11.37
N ASP A 253 -25.89 44.46 -11.24
CA ASP A 253 -26.25 45.75 -11.85
C ASP A 253 -26.21 45.68 -13.39
N GLU A 254 -25.18 45.03 -13.95
CA GLU A 254 -25.07 44.81 -15.41
C GLU A 254 -26.25 43.96 -15.90
N GLY A 255 -26.56 42.88 -15.19
CA GLY A 255 -27.68 42.00 -15.50
C GLY A 255 -29.02 42.72 -15.40
N PHE A 256 -29.23 43.53 -14.36
CA PHE A 256 -30.44 44.33 -14.18
C PHE A 256 -30.63 45.32 -15.34
N SER A 257 -29.59 46.08 -15.69
CA SER A 257 -29.65 47.03 -16.81
C SER A 257 -29.99 46.32 -18.12
N ILE A 258 -29.28 45.23 -18.45
CA ILE A 258 -29.54 44.48 -19.69
C ILE A 258 -30.96 43.88 -19.70
N PHE A 259 -31.43 43.38 -18.55
CA PHE A 259 -32.78 42.85 -18.42
C PHE A 259 -33.83 43.92 -18.71
N MET A 260 -33.71 45.10 -18.09
CA MET A 260 -34.63 46.22 -18.27
C MET A 260 -34.58 46.76 -19.71
N ASP A 261 -33.39 46.89 -20.30
CA ASP A 261 -33.17 47.36 -21.68
C ASP A 261 -33.71 46.38 -22.73
N GLY A 262 -33.78 45.09 -22.41
CA GLY A 262 -34.30 44.06 -23.29
C GLY A 262 -35.82 43.94 -23.28
N LEU A 263 -36.52 44.51 -22.28
CA LEU A 263 -37.97 44.45 -22.17
C LEU A 263 -38.70 45.37 -23.16
N ASN A 264 -39.88 44.95 -23.57
CA ASN A 264 -40.82 45.81 -24.30
C ASN A 264 -41.25 47.00 -23.44
N ARG A 265 -41.56 48.12 -24.12
CA ARG A 265 -41.90 49.40 -23.47
C ARG A 265 -42.97 49.27 -22.39
N TRP A 266 -44.04 48.51 -22.65
CA TRP A 266 -45.15 48.33 -21.70
C TRP A 266 -44.71 47.57 -20.44
N ALA A 267 -43.90 46.52 -20.59
CA ALA A 267 -43.44 45.67 -19.50
C ALA A 267 -42.41 46.42 -18.64
N ASN A 268 -41.53 47.17 -19.29
CA ASN A 268 -40.56 48.03 -18.63
C ASN A 268 -41.28 49.09 -17.78
N MET A 269 -42.24 49.83 -18.35
CA MET A 269 -43.03 50.83 -17.61
C MET A 269 -43.77 50.24 -16.40
N GLU A 270 -44.33 49.03 -16.53
CA GLU A 270 -45.03 48.38 -15.41
C GLU A 270 -44.06 47.96 -14.30
N LEU A 271 -42.85 47.51 -14.63
CA LEU A 271 -41.81 47.19 -13.64
C LEU A 271 -41.27 48.45 -12.96
N GLU A 272 -41.06 49.53 -13.71
CA GLU A 272 -40.71 50.85 -13.15
C GLU A 272 -41.81 51.36 -12.21
N ARG A 273 -43.08 51.20 -12.58
CA ARG A 273 -44.23 51.57 -11.72
C ARG A 273 -44.26 50.77 -10.42
N ARG A 274 -43.80 49.52 -10.44
CA ARG A 274 -43.66 48.66 -9.26
C ARG A 274 -42.42 48.97 -8.41
N GLY A 275 -41.55 49.88 -8.88
CA GLY A 275 -40.41 50.39 -8.13
C GLY A 275 -39.27 49.38 -7.98
N VAL A 276 -39.13 48.46 -8.95
CA VAL A 276 -38.08 47.44 -8.96
C VAL A 276 -36.70 48.10 -9.09
N LYS A 277 -35.74 47.67 -8.27
CA LYS A 277 -34.37 48.22 -8.25
C LYS A 277 -33.26 47.18 -8.39
N ASP A 278 -33.60 45.91 -8.33
CA ASP A 278 -32.65 44.81 -8.39
C ASP A 278 -33.14 43.72 -9.35
N LEU A 279 -32.20 42.93 -9.87
CA LEU A 279 -32.49 41.90 -10.86
C LEU A 279 -33.40 40.80 -10.32
N SER A 280 -33.28 40.43 -9.05
CA SER A 280 -34.11 39.37 -8.48
C SER A 280 -35.58 39.78 -8.44
N HIS A 281 -35.85 40.96 -7.88
CA HIS A 281 -37.19 41.55 -7.82
C HIS A 281 -37.75 41.79 -9.22
N ALA A 282 -36.91 42.17 -10.19
CA ALA A 282 -37.31 42.34 -11.59
C ALA A 282 -37.83 41.04 -12.23
N LEU A 283 -37.14 39.92 -11.98
CA LEU A 283 -37.53 38.63 -12.51
C LEU A 283 -38.85 38.15 -11.88
N ASP A 284 -38.98 38.30 -10.55
CA ASP A 284 -40.20 37.91 -9.82
C ASP A 284 -41.44 38.70 -10.28
N GLU A 285 -41.30 40.02 -10.41
CA GLU A 285 -42.39 40.89 -10.86
C GLU A 285 -42.71 40.67 -12.35
N ALA A 286 -41.70 40.41 -13.18
CA ALA A 286 -41.92 40.09 -14.60
C ALA A 286 -42.73 38.79 -14.75
N GLU A 287 -42.44 37.75 -13.95
CA GLU A 287 -43.25 36.54 -13.91
C GLU A 287 -44.67 36.80 -13.40
N ALA A 288 -44.84 37.68 -12.42
CA ALA A 288 -46.16 38.06 -11.93
C ALA A 288 -46.99 38.74 -13.03
N ILE A 289 -46.40 39.69 -13.77
CA ILE A 289 -47.02 40.39 -14.90
C ILE A 289 -47.40 39.41 -16.03
N ALA A 290 -46.53 38.44 -16.33
CA ALA A 290 -46.75 37.40 -17.34
C ALA A 290 -48.06 36.61 -17.12
N LYS A 291 -48.40 36.36 -15.85
CA LYS A 291 -49.60 35.60 -15.47
C LYS A 291 -50.89 36.39 -15.74
N PHE A 292 -50.83 37.72 -15.73
CA PHE A 292 -51.98 38.58 -16.03
C PHE A 292 -52.17 38.79 -17.54
N GLU A 293 -51.08 38.89 -18.31
CA GLU A 293 -51.13 38.98 -19.78
C GLU A 293 -51.89 37.78 -20.42
N LYS A 294 -51.73 36.57 -19.86
CA LYS A 294 -52.47 35.37 -20.30
C LYS A 294 -53.96 35.39 -19.93
N ARG A 295 -54.36 36.06 -18.84
CA ARG A 295 -55.77 36.11 -18.39
C ARG A 295 -56.63 37.06 -19.22
N ASP A 296 -56.04 38.11 -19.77
CA ASP A 296 -56.76 39.17 -20.50
C ASP A 296 -56.79 38.96 -22.02
N SER A 297 -56.29 37.83 -22.53
CA SER A 297 -56.39 37.50 -23.96
C SER A 297 -57.84 37.14 -24.36
N PRO A 298 -58.49 37.91 -25.26
CA PRO A 298 -59.89 37.66 -25.60
C PRO A 298 -60.03 36.37 -26.41
N LYS A 299 -60.82 35.41 -25.91
CA LYS A 299 -61.30 34.27 -26.72
C LYS A 299 -62.02 34.81 -27.95
N SER A 300 -61.41 34.63 -29.13
CA SER A 300 -62.02 34.97 -30.41
C SER A 300 -63.33 34.19 -30.57
N LYS A 301 -64.45 34.92 -30.66
CA LYS A 301 -65.76 34.33 -30.96
C LYS A 301 -65.75 33.71 -32.36
N PRO A 302 -66.34 32.52 -32.57
CA PRO A 302 -66.46 31.94 -33.89
C PRO A 302 -67.42 32.78 -34.73
N LYS A 303 -66.97 33.22 -35.92
CA LYS A 303 -67.79 33.92 -36.90
C LYS A 303 -68.88 32.98 -37.42
N SER A 304 -70.14 33.32 -37.18
CA SER A 304 -71.28 32.70 -37.86
C SER A 304 -71.22 33.09 -39.34
N LYS A 305 -71.16 32.09 -40.23
CA LYS A 305 -71.41 32.31 -41.66
C LYS A 305 -72.93 32.36 -41.87
N ASN A 306 -73.40 33.48 -42.42
CA ASN A 306 -74.66 33.54 -43.17
C ASN A 306 -74.49 32.86 -44.52
#